data_AF-A0A5B7DDD7-F1
#
_entry.id   AF-A0A5B7DDD7-F1
#
_cell.length_a   1.000
_cell.length_b   1.000
_cell.length_c   1.000
_cell.angle_alpha   90.00
_cell.angle_beta   90.00
_cell.angle_gamma   90.00
#
_symmetry.space_group_name_H-M   'P 1'
#
loop_
_entity.id
_entity.type
_entity.pdbx_description
1 polymer ?
#
loop_
_entity_poly.entity_id
_entity_poly.type
_entity_poly.pdbx_seq_one_letter_code
_entity_poly.pdbx_strand_id
1 'polypeptide(L)'
;MVLKELTVASRKQQKWGSSCDPKVWCDAAVASGEVLGNLTITLGEISTTNHRVTAQVTNYEAVLEFNLVLSENLVDLWWPNGYGAQPLYQLTAYWENENRRENSTKAVKVGFRTVELNQDYVDLNDTSKGRHYRVYVNNVFMFMKGSNWIPAHILPEMVTPEYTRDLLQAAADVHMNCLRVWGGGIYETDVFYEIADELGILVWEDLMFACSMYPVNHDFLDTVKKEIVTQVRRLQHHPSILLWASNNENEKALRDNWYGTALHFNLYKEDYITLYVDTIRPLVLELDDSRSFVVSSPSNGIKSENDGYISQNPGDRLYGDGKE
;
A
#
# COMPACT_ATOMS: atom_id res chain seq x y z
N MET A 1 3.03 5.20 26.67
CA MET A 1 2.74 4.64 25.32
C MET A 1 3.33 5.58 24.28
N VAL A 2 3.93 5.07 23.21
CA VAL A 2 4.53 5.86 22.13
C VAL A 2 3.76 5.61 20.86
N LEU A 3 3.23 6.65 20.23
CA LEU A 3 2.56 6.56 18.94
C LEU A 3 3.61 6.32 17.85
N LYS A 4 3.45 5.24 17.08
CA LYS A 4 4.40 4.83 16.05
C LYS A 4 3.93 5.20 14.66
N GLU A 5 2.78 4.68 14.27
CA GLU A 5 2.22 4.93 12.94
C GLU A 5 0.77 5.40 13.04
N LEU A 6 0.38 6.17 12.04
CA LEU A 6 -0.91 6.82 11.96
C LEU A 6 -1.37 6.75 10.51
N THR A 7 -2.55 6.20 10.27
CA THR A 7 -3.16 6.20 8.94
C THR A 7 -4.63 6.59 9.03
N VAL A 8 -5.21 6.90 7.87
CA VAL A 8 -6.64 6.98 7.66
C VAL A 8 -7.01 6.08 6.49
N ALA A 9 -7.79 5.05 6.77
CA ALA A 9 -8.37 4.24 5.71
C ALA A 9 -9.67 4.90 5.22
N SER A 10 -9.78 5.08 3.90
CA SER A 10 -11.08 5.27 3.25
C SER A 10 -11.64 3.90 2.93
N ARG A 11 -12.81 3.53 3.45
CA ARG A 11 -13.41 2.24 3.09
C ARG A 11 -13.67 2.19 1.59
N LYS A 12 -13.24 1.10 0.95
CA LYS A 12 -13.29 0.77 -0.51
C LYS A 12 -14.60 1.03 -1.26
N GLN A 13 -15.68 1.43 -0.58
CA GLN A 13 -17.01 1.58 -1.18
C GLN A 13 -17.79 2.80 -0.68
N GLN A 14 -17.21 3.65 0.14
CA GLN A 14 -17.88 4.88 0.53
C GLN A 14 -17.52 5.97 -0.47
N LYS A 15 -18.54 6.51 -1.16
CA LYS A 15 -18.48 7.90 -1.59
C LYS A 15 -18.00 8.68 -0.37
N TRP A 16 -16.91 9.44 -0.51
CA TRP A 16 -16.45 10.33 0.55
C TRP A 16 -17.64 11.09 1.06
N GLY A 17 -18.00 10.91 2.34
CA GLY A 17 -19.20 11.53 2.92
C GLY A 17 -19.90 10.97 4.12
N SER A 18 -19.37 9.94 4.78
CA SER A 18 -20.01 9.43 6.02
C SER A 18 -19.03 9.22 7.16
N SER A 19 -17.81 8.78 6.90
CA SER A 19 -16.78 8.62 7.92
C SER A 19 -15.43 8.29 7.29
N CYS A 20 -14.35 8.68 7.96
CA CYS A 20 -13.05 8.07 7.78
C CYS A 20 -12.67 7.32 9.06
N ASP A 21 -11.88 6.25 8.93
CA ASP A 21 -11.50 5.43 10.08
C ASP A 21 -9.99 5.56 10.35
N PRO A 22 -9.54 6.57 11.12
CA PRO A 22 -8.16 6.63 11.55
C PRO A 22 -7.76 5.39 12.37
N LYS A 23 -6.58 4.83 12.06
CA LYS A 23 -5.94 3.81 12.88
C LYS A 23 -4.61 4.33 13.40
N VAL A 24 -4.35 4.10 14.68
CA VAL A 24 -3.13 4.51 15.37
C VAL A 24 -2.44 3.28 15.92
N TRP A 25 -1.21 3.01 15.47
CA TRP A 25 -0.36 1.96 16.02
C TRP A 25 0.56 2.54 17.08
N CYS A 26 0.67 1.83 18.19
CA CYS A 26 1.34 2.30 19.39
C CYS A 26 2.30 1.24 19.93
N ASP A 27 3.46 1.67 20.38
CA ASP A 27 4.35 0.88 21.23
C ASP A 27 4.04 1.16 22.71
N ALA A 28 4.10 0.11 23.51
CA ALA A 28 3.91 0.16 24.95
C ALA A 28 5.17 -0.34 25.67
N ALA A 29 5.46 0.26 26.83
CA ALA A 29 6.57 -0.19 27.68
C ALA A 29 6.26 -1.52 28.42
N VAL A 30 5.02 -2.00 28.33
CA VAL A 30 4.55 -3.24 28.95
C VAL A 30 4.32 -4.30 27.87
N ALA A 31 4.63 -5.56 28.18
CA ALA A 31 4.47 -6.66 27.22
C ALA A 31 2.99 -6.96 26.93
N SER A 32 2.13 -6.85 27.95
CA SER A 32 0.69 -7.05 27.84
C SER A 32 -0.06 -6.31 28.95
N GLY A 33 -1.36 -6.09 28.74
CA GLY A 33 -2.26 -5.46 29.71
C GLY A 33 -3.02 -4.27 29.13
N GLU A 34 -3.51 -3.40 30.01
CA GLU A 34 -4.30 -2.23 29.63
C GLU A 34 -3.54 -0.94 29.94
N VAL A 35 -3.58 0.01 28.99
CA VAL A 35 -3.05 1.35 29.20
C VAL A 35 -4.17 2.37 28.97
N LEU A 36 -4.54 3.10 30.01
CA LEU A 36 -5.54 4.15 29.95
C LEU A 36 -4.92 5.52 29.63
N GLY A 37 -5.63 6.31 28.83
CA GLY A 37 -5.25 7.69 28.55
C GLY A 37 -6.32 8.43 27.74
N ASN A 38 -6.01 9.67 27.40
CA ASN A 38 -6.79 10.46 26.45
C ASN A 38 -6.03 10.52 25.13
N LEU A 39 -6.74 10.25 24.03
CA LEU A 39 -6.23 10.42 22.67
C LEU A 39 -7.01 11.54 21.98
N THR A 40 -6.30 12.54 21.50
CA THR A 40 -6.83 13.62 20.68
C THR A 40 -6.42 13.40 19.23
N ILE A 41 -7.39 13.30 18.33
CA ILE A 41 -7.18 13.21 16.88
C ILE A 41 -7.59 14.55 16.26
N THR A 42 -6.67 15.18 15.56
CA THR A 42 -6.87 16.47 14.88
C THR A 42 -6.60 16.32 13.39
N LEU A 43 -7.54 16.73 12.56
CA LEU A 43 -7.40 16.83 11.10
C LEU A 43 -7.35 18.32 10.74
N GLY A 44 -6.14 18.86 10.61
CA GLY A 44 -5.90 20.28 10.31
C GLY A 44 -6.76 21.20 11.18
N GLU A 45 -7.40 22.16 10.53
CA GLU A 45 -8.39 23.06 11.15
C GLU A 45 -9.84 22.54 11.00
N ILE A 46 -10.02 21.35 10.43
CA ILE A 46 -11.34 20.81 10.05
C ILE A 46 -12.05 20.18 11.24
N SER A 47 -11.34 19.34 12.00
CA SER A 47 -11.94 18.57 13.08
C SER A 47 -10.93 18.21 14.15
N THR A 48 -11.36 18.30 15.41
CA THR A 48 -10.62 17.78 16.56
C THR A 48 -11.57 16.97 17.41
N THR A 49 -11.20 15.72 17.70
CA THR A 49 -11.94 14.83 18.59
C THR A 49 -11.04 14.34 19.71
N ASN A 50 -11.61 14.22 20.91
CA ASN A 50 -10.89 13.74 22.09
C ASN A 50 -11.63 12.54 22.67
N HIS A 51 -10.91 11.43 22.83
CA HIS A 51 -11.45 10.16 23.26
C HIS A 51 -10.67 9.67 24.48
N ARG A 52 -11.38 9.29 25.52
CA ARG A 52 -10.79 8.49 26.59
C ARG A 52 -10.69 7.05 26.10
N VAL A 53 -9.48 6.48 26.11
CA VAL A 53 -9.18 5.19 25.51
C VAL A 53 -8.53 4.24 26.50
N THR A 54 -8.86 2.96 26.36
CA THR A 54 -8.17 1.85 27.02
C THR A 54 -7.50 1.03 25.93
N ALA A 55 -6.19 1.19 25.77
CA ALA A 55 -5.42 0.44 24.79
C ALA A 55 -5.11 -0.96 25.32
N GLN A 56 -5.54 -1.99 24.59
CA GLN A 56 -5.17 -3.38 24.86
C GLN A 56 -3.78 -3.63 24.27
N VAL A 57 -2.82 -3.90 25.13
CA VAL A 57 -1.42 -4.15 24.75
C VAL A 57 -1.20 -5.65 24.64
N THR A 58 -0.61 -6.07 23.52
CA THR A 58 -0.13 -7.44 23.31
C THR A 58 1.22 -7.39 22.59
N ASN A 59 2.21 -8.13 23.10
CA ASN A 59 3.58 -8.12 22.58
C ASN A 59 4.17 -6.70 22.42
N TYR A 60 3.95 -5.85 23.43
CA TYR A 60 4.39 -4.44 23.42
C TYR A 60 3.72 -3.55 22.36
N GLU A 61 2.76 -4.04 21.59
CA GLU A 61 2.00 -3.25 20.62
C GLU A 61 0.55 -3.04 21.08
N ALA A 62 -0.04 -1.92 20.69
CA ALA A 62 -1.48 -1.69 20.74
C ALA A 62 -1.94 -0.99 19.45
N VAL A 63 -3.18 -1.28 19.05
CA VAL A 63 -3.83 -0.60 17.92
C VAL A 63 -5.10 0.05 18.42
N LEU A 64 -5.27 1.32 18.08
CA LEU A 64 -6.45 2.09 18.41
C LEU A 64 -7.15 2.50 17.12
N GLU A 65 -8.39 2.08 16.95
CA GLU A 65 -9.23 2.42 15.79
C GLU A 65 -10.30 3.44 16.20
N PHE A 66 -10.51 4.44 15.35
CA PHE A 66 -11.49 5.50 15.58
C PHE A 66 -12.35 5.69 14.35
N ASN A 67 -13.56 6.18 14.58
CA ASN A 67 -14.43 6.65 13.52
C ASN A 67 -14.48 8.18 13.59
N LEU A 68 -13.94 8.83 12.56
CA LEU A 68 -14.01 10.28 12.39
C LEU A 68 -15.07 10.58 11.34
N VAL A 69 -16.24 11.00 11.79
CA VAL A 69 -17.34 11.44 10.93
C VAL A 69 -17.01 12.80 10.35
N LEU A 70 -16.80 12.86 9.04
CA LEU A 70 -16.56 14.09 8.28
C LEU A 70 -17.72 14.29 7.31
N SER A 71 -18.23 15.53 7.24
CA SER A 71 -19.19 15.90 6.19
C SER A 71 -18.48 16.03 4.84
N GLU A 72 -19.14 15.62 3.74
CA GLU A 72 -18.59 15.65 2.37
C GLU A 72 -17.92 16.96 2.00
N ASN A 73 -18.53 18.07 2.40
CA ASN A 73 -18.10 19.42 2.00
C ASN A 73 -16.93 19.97 2.83
N LEU A 74 -16.38 19.19 3.78
CA LEU A 74 -15.28 19.64 4.64
C LEU A 74 -13.90 19.25 4.12
N VAL A 75 -13.84 18.37 3.12
CA VAL A 75 -12.57 17.90 2.54
C VAL A 75 -12.64 17.92 1.02
N ASP A 76 -11.64 18.51 0.41
CA ASP A 76 -11.38 18.38 -1.03
C ASP A 76 -10.68 17.06 -1.34
N LEU A 77 -11.01 16.46 -2.49
CA LEU A 77 -10.42 15.20 -2.93
C LEU A 77 -9.02 15.40 -3.51
N TRP A 78 -8.12 14.47 -3.19
CA TRP A 78 -6.80 14.36 -3.80
C TRP A 78 -6.91 13.74 -5.19
N TRP A 79 -6.23 14.34 -6.18
CA TRP A 79 -6.21 13.87 -7.56
C TRP A 79 -4.80 13.64 -8.08
N PRO A 80 -4.59 12.61 -8.93
CA PRO A 80 -3.34 12.41 -9.64
C PRO A 80 -3.03 13.55 -10.62
N ASN A 81 -1.76 13.63 -11.03
CA ASN A 81 -1.23 14.62 -11.95
C ASN A 81 -2.05 14.62 -13.26
N GLY A 82 -2.52 15.81 -13.64
CA GLY A 82 -3.37 16.04 -14.82
C GLY A 82 -4.87 15.80 -14.60
N TYR A 83 -5.32 15.41 -13.40
CA TYR A 83 -6.75 15.15 -13.10
C TYR A 83 -7.36 16.12 -12.09
N GLY A 84 -6.56 16.93 -11.39
CA GLY A 84 -7.04 17.90 -10.41
C GLY A 84 -5.91 18.40 -9.51
N ALA A 85 -6.29 19.02 -8.40
CA ALA A 85 -5.36 19.44 -7.35
C ALA A 85 -5.02 18.29 -6.40
N GLN A 86 -3.94 18.46 -5.62
CA GLN A 86 -3.43 17.51 -4.64
C GLN A 86 -3.62 18.03 -3.20
N PRO A 87 -4.85 18.29 -2.70
CA PRO A 87 -5.04 18.71 -1.32
C PRO A 87 -4.53 17.65 -0.34
N LEU A 88 -3.70 18.10 0.60
CA LEU A 88 -3.13 17.30 1.68
C LEU A 88 -3.48 17.94 3.02
N TYR A 89 -3.81 17.12 4.00
CA TYR A 89 -4.24 17.54 5.32
C TYR A 89 -3.32 16.97 6.38
N GLN A 90 -2.97 17.80 7.36
CA GLN A 90 -2.22 17.32 8.51
C GLN A 90 -3.16 16.55 9.43
N LEU A 91 -2.92 15.25 9.59
CA LEU A 91 -3.55 14.44 10.62
C LEU A 91 -2.58 14.28 11.79
N THR A 92 -3.03 14.57 13.00
CA THR A 92 -2.23 14.49 14.22
C THR A 92 -2.95 13.68 15.28
N ALA A 93 -2.27 12.69 15.83
CA ALA A 93 -2.67 11.96 17.01
C ALA A 93 -1.81 12.41 18.20
N TYR A 94 -2.45 12.86 19.27
CA TYR A 94 -1.83 13.23 20.54
C TYR A 94 -2.37 12.34 21.65
N TRP A 95 -1.52 11.57 22.30
CA TRP A 95 -1.88 10.73 23.44
C TRP A 95 -1.28 11.29 24.73
N GLU A 96 -2.04 11.22 25.82
CA GLU A 96 -1.60 11.58 27.16
C GLU A 96 -2.18 10.60 28.19
N ASN A 97 -1.37 10.17 29.16
CA ASN A 97 -1.85 9.29 30.23
C ASN A 97 -2.72 10.03 31.27
N GLU A 98 -3.46 9.29 32.10
CA GLU A 98 -4.42 9.90 33.05
C GLU A 98 -3.81 10.90 34.04
N ASN A 99 -2.54 10.70 34.40
CA ASN A 99 -1.82 11.58 35.33
C ASN A 99 -1.04 12.72 34.64
N ARG A 100 -1.12 12.82 33.31
CA ARG A 100 -0.47 13.84 32.47
C ARG A 100 1.04 13.93 32.62
N ARG A 101 1.71 12.81 32.89
CA ARG A 101 3.18 12.73 33.00
C ARG A 101 3.84 12.14 31.76
N GLU A 102 3.07 11.41 30.96
CA GLU A 102 3.55 10.82 29.71
C GLU A 102 2.63 11.27 28.58
N ASN A 103 3.24 11.71 27.49
CA ASN A 103 2.54 12.03 26.25
C ASN A 103 3.34 11.54 25.03
N SER A 104 2.64 11.45 23.90
CA SER A 104 3.25 11.10 22.63
C SER A 104 2.43 11.72 21.49
N THR A 105 3.11 12.21 20.46
CA THR A 105 2.48 12.82 19.28
C THR A 105 3.02 12.17 18.03
N LYS A 106 2.13 11.85 17.08
CA LYS A 106 2.47 11.45 15.71
C LYS A 106 1.63 12.29 14.76
N ALA A 107 2.26 12.82 13.72
CA ALA A 107 1.62 13.61 12.70
C ALA A 107 2.02 13.12 11.31
N VAL A 108 1.06 13.03 10.41
CA VAL A 108 1.24 12.61 9.01
C VAL A 108 0.42 13.51 8.08
N LYS A 109 0.81 13.63 6.81
CA LYS A 109 -0.03 14.24 5.78
C LYS A 109 -0.92 13.15 5.14
N VAL A 110 -2.20 13.43 4.96
CA VAL A 110 -3.14 12.50 4.31
C VAL A 110 -3.89 13.20 3.17
N GLY A 111 -4.28 12.44 2.15
CA GLY A 111 -5.15 12.91 1.07
C GLY A 111 -6.39 12.05 0.96
N PHE A 112 -7.53 12.68 0.66
CA PHE A 112 -8.83 12.00 0.58
C PHE A 112 -9.10 11.58 -0.86
N ARG A 113 -8.99 10.28 -1.17
CA ARG A 113 -9.28 9.74 -2.51
C ARG A 113 -9.62 8.25 -2.49
N THR A 114 -10.47 7.79 -3.40
CA THR A 114 -10.70 6.35 -3.60
C THR A 114 -9.82 5.81 -4.73
N VAL A 115 -9.38 4.56 -4.64
CA VAL A 115 -8.73 3.81 -5.73
C VAL A 115 -9.43 2.48 -5.93
N GLU A 116 -9.57 2.07 -7.19
CA GLU A 116 -10.06 0.75 -7.55
C GLU A 116 -9.28 0.21 -8.76
N LEU A 117 -8.91 -1.08 -8.70
CA LEU A 117 -8.43 -1.82 -9.86
C LEU A 117 -9.57 -2.71 -10.37
N ASN A 118 -10.25 -2.25 -11.42
CA ASN A 118 -11.36 -2.98 -12.03
C ASN A 118 -10.83 -4.12 -12.91
N GLN A 119 -11.27 -5.34 -12.57
CA GLN A 119 -10.91 -6.58 -13.24
C GLN A 119 -12.14 -7.39 -13.70
N ASP A 120 -13.24 -6.71 -13.96
CA ASP A 120 -14.46 -7.33 -14.48
C ASP A 120 -14.24 -7.88 -15.90
N TYR A 121 -15.09 -8.82 -16.33
CA TYR A 121 -15.05 -9.31 -17.70
C TYR A 121 -15.31 -8.17 -18.69
N VAL A 122 -14.54 -8.16 -19.78
CA VAL A 122 -14.71 -7.20 -20.89
C VAL A 122 -16.09 -7.33 -21.52
N ASP A 123 -16.59 -8.57 -21.61
CA ASP A 123 -17.90 -8.92 -22.12
C ASP A 123 -18.49 -10.03 -21.24
N LEU A 124 -19.59 -9.74 -20.55
CA LEU A 124 -20.24 -10.72 -19.67
C LEU A 124 -20.86 -11.89 -20.44
N ASN A 125 -21.13 -11.74 -21.74
CA ASN A 125 -21.66 -12.81 -22.59
C ASN A 125 -20.55 -13.66 -23.23
N ASP A 126 -19.30 -13.18 -23.20
CA ASP A 126 -18.15 -13.86 -23.78
C ASP A 126 -16.88 -13.63 -22.94
N THR A 127 -16.70 -14.49 -21.93
CA THR A 127 -15.57 -14.44 -21.00
C THR A 127 -14.22 -14.73 -21.66
N SER A 128 -14.21 -15.27 -22.89
CA SER A 128 -12.98 -15.52 -23.66
C SER A 128 -12.29 -14.24 -24.11
N LYS A 129 -13.01 -13.10 -24.12
CA LYS A 129 -12.44 -11.76 -24.38
C LYS A 129 -11.64 -11.20 -23.21
N GLY A 130 -11.58 -11.94 -22.10
CA GLY A 130 -10.74 -11.62 -20.96
C GLY A 130 -11.35 -10.60 -20.00
N ARG A 131 -10.51 -9.99 -19.17
CA ARG A 131 -10.90 -9.06 -18.10
C ARG A 131 -10.28 -7.68 -18.28
N HIS A 132 -10.93 -6.65 -17.78
CA HIS A 132 -10.32 -5.34 -17.66
C HIS A 132 -9.12 -5.38 -16.70
N TYR A 133 -8.27 -4.38 -16.83
CA TYR A 133 -7.23 -4.06 -15.86
C TYR A 133 -7.13 -2.54 -15.80
N ARG A 134 -8.17 -1.94 -15.24
CA ARG A 134 -8.42 -0.50 -15.33
C ARG A 134 -8.36 0.12 -13.96
N VAL A 135 -7.56 1.16 -13.83
CA VAL A 135 -7.48 1.93 -12.60
C VAL A 135 -8.55 3.02 -12.60
N TYR A 136 -9.28 3.13 -11.50
CA TYR A 136 -10.18 4.23 -11.22
C TYR A 136 -9.69 4.97 -9.99
N VAL A 137 -9.67 6.30 -10.05
CA VAL A 137 -9.50 7.17 -8.88
C VAL A 137 -10.68 8.09 -8.77
N ASN A 138 -11.28 8.17 -7.58
CA ASN A 138 -12.48 8.96 -7.32
C ASN A 138 -13.62 8.64 -8.33
N ASN A 139 -13.75 7.35 -8.67
CA ASN A 139 -14.70 6.81 -9.67
C ASN A 139 -14.48 7.29 -11.12
N VAL A 140 -13.33 7.90 -11.42
CA VAL A 140 -12.95 8.30 -12.78
C VAL A 140 -11.93 7.31 -13.31
N PHE A 141 -12.22 6.72 -14.48
CA PHE A 141 -11.26 5.85 -15.18
C PHE A 141 -10.03 6.67 -15.56
N MET A 142 -8.85 6.12 -15.30
CA MET A 142 -7.58 6.75 -15.65
C MET A 142 -6.75 5.83 -16.53
N PHE A 143 -6.27 6.40 -17.64
CA PHE A 143 -5.18 5.79 -18.38
C PHE A 143 -3.86 6.03 -17.64
N MET A 144 -3.18 4.94 -17.28
CA MET A 144 -1.92 4.98 -16.54
C MET A 144 -0.78 5.33 -17.49
N LYS A 145 -0.08 6.43 -17.21
CA LYS A 145 1.05 6.96 -17.99
C LYS A 145 2.25 7.07 -17.06
N GLY A 146 3.31 6.36 -17.37
CA GLY A 146 4.38 6.21 -16.40
C GLY A 146 5.59 5.43 -16.89
N SER A 147 6.43 5.10 -15.92
CA SER A 147 7.61 4.25 -16.08
C SER A 147 7.80 3.41 -14.82
N ASN A 148 8.78 2.52 -14.84
CA ASN A 148 9.28 1.83 -13.66
C ASN A 148 10.39 2.67 -13.01
N TRP A 149 10.29 2.87 -11.70
CA TRP A 149 11.28 3.47 -10.84
C TRP A 149 12.19 2.38 -10.27
N ILE A 150 13.49 2.59 -10.41
CA ILE A 150 14.55 1.78 -9.81
C ILE A 150 15.38 2.68 -8.88
N PRO A 151 16.18 2.12 -7.95
CA PRO A 151 17.04 2.92 -7.09
C PRO A 151 17.86 3.93 -7.90
N ALA A 152 17.74 5.21 -7.56
CA ALA A 152 18.32 6.30 -8.35
C ALA A 152 19.86 6.32 -8.30
N HIS A 153 20.45 5.57 -7.37
CA HIS A 153 21.89 5.43 -7.20
C HIS A 153 22.25 4.06 -6.60
N ILE A 154 23.45 3.56 -6.88
CA ILE A 154 23.96 2.29 -6.32
C ILE A 154 24.22 2.35 -4.81
N LEU A 155 24.50 3.56 -4.31
CA LEU A 155 24.57 3.89 -2.88
C LEU A 155 23.36 4.77 -2.54
N PRO A 156 22.28 4.21 -1.96
CA PRO A 156 21.05 4.95 -1.67
C PRO A 156 21.28 6.19 -0.80
N GLU A 157 22.30 6.17 0.06
CA GLU A 157 22.64 7.28 0.96
C GLU A 157 23.14 8.54 0.23
N MET A 158 23.52 8.41 -1.04
CA MET A 158 23.96 9.53 -1.89
C MET A 158 22.79 10.24 -2.58
N VAL A 159 21.57 9.68 -2.49
CA VAL A 159 20.36 10.27 -3.07
C VAL A 159 19.84 11.35 -2.13
N THR A 160 19.92 12.62 -2.55
CA THR A 160 19.41 13.73 -1.74
C THR A 160 17.91 13.98 -1.99
N PRO A 161 17.19 14.58 -1.03
CA PRO A 161 15.81 15.01 -1.22
C PRO A 161 15.57 15.85 -2.48
N GLU A 162 16.52 16.74 -2.81
CA GLU A 162 16.45 17.59 -4.00
C GLU A 162 16.55 16.76 -5.28
N TYR A 163 17.47 15.79 -5.32
CA TYR A 163 17.61 14.91 -6.48
C TYR A 163 16.36 14.04 -6.68
N THR A 164 15.79 13.50 -5.60
CA THR A 164 14.51 12.78 -5.65
C THR A 164 13.39 13.68 -6.18
N ARG A 165 13.32 14.94 -5.71
CA ARG A 165 12.34 15.91 -6.20
C ARG A 165 12.52 16.22 -7.68
N ASP A 166 13.75 16.45 -8.14
CA ASP A 166 14.04 16.75 -9.54
C ASP A 166 13.57 15.62 -10.47
N LEU A 167 13.81 14.36 -10.09
CA LEU A 167 13.37 13.20 -10.86
C LEU A 167 11.85 13.04 -10.89
N LEU A 168 11.18 13.19 -9.74
CA LEU A 168 9.71 13.12 -9.66
C LEU A 168 9.03 14.30 -10.36
N GLN A 169 9.61 15.50 -10.25
CA GLN A 169 9.14 16.68 -10.96
C GLN A 169 9.27 16.50 -12.47
N ALA A 170 10.40 15.96 -12.94
CA ALA A 170 10.57 15.65 -14.36
C ALA A 170 9.50 14.66 -14.87
N ALA A 171 9.16 13.64 -14.09
CA ALA A 171 8.06 12.72 -14.42
C ALA A 171 6.70 13.45 -14.48
N ALA A 172 6.42 14.32 -13.52
CA ALA A 172 5.19 15.12 -13.48
C ALA A 172 5.09 16.10 -14.68
N ASP A 173 6.19 16.76 -15.03
CA ASP A 173 6.29 17.76 -16.10
C ASP A 173 6.06 17.14 -17.49
N VAL A 174 6.44 15.86 -17.68
CA VAL A 174 6.13 15.09 -18.89
C VAL A 174 4.78 14.37 -18.80
N HIS A 175 3.92 14.79 -17.87
CA HIS A 175 2.55 14.31 -17.67
C HIS A 175 2.41 12.82 -17.35
N MET A 176 3.43 12.21 -16.72
CA MET A 176 3.22 10.93 -16.05
C MET A 176 2.31 11.12 -14.85
N ASN A 177 1.44 10.14 -14.61
CA ASN A 177 0.54 10.11 -13.46
C ASN A 177 0.81 8.91 -12.55
N CYS A 178 1.76 8.05 -12.90
CA CYS A 178 2.11 6.87 -12.12
C CYS A 178 3.57 6.47 -12.33
N LEU A 179 4.20 5.97 -11.28
CA LEU A 179 5.47 5.25 -11.33
C LEU A 179 5.32 3.92 -10.61
N ARG A 180 5.95 2.87 -11.15
CA ARG A 180 6.06 1.57 -10.46
C ARG A 180 7.39 1.49 -9.73
N VAL A 181 7.39 1.51 -8.41
CA VAL A 181 8.59 1.21 -7.60
C VAL A 181 8.84 -0.29 -7.72
N TRP A 182 9.91 -0.65 -8.42
CA TRP A 182 10.19 -2.04 -8.81
C TRP A 182 10.78 -2.86 -7.66
N GLY A 183 10.25 -4.08 -7.47
CA GLY A 183 10.50 -4.92 -6.30
C GLY A 183 11.90 -5.52 -6.13
N GLY A 184 12.87 -5.24 -7.01
CA GLY A 184 14.27 -5.60 -6.76
C GLY A 184 15.12 -4.41 -6.31
N GLY A 185 14.47 -3.28 -6.03
CA GLY A 185 15.09 -2.08 -5.47
C GLY A 185 15.00 -2.04 -3.95
N ILE A 186 14.51 -0.91 -3.45
CA ILE A 186 14.27 -0.66 -2.03
C ILE A 186 12.88 -0.05 -1.87
N TYR A 187 12.25 -0.23 -0.71
CA TYR A 187 11.18 0.67 -0.31
C TYR A 187 11.79 2.06 -0.19
N GLU A 188 11.28 3.01 -0.96
CA GLU A 188 11.86 4.35 -1.02
C GLU A 188 11.75 5.11 0.33
N THR A 189 12.47 6.23 0.40
CA THR A 189 12.46 7.12 1.56
C THR A 189 11.09 7.79 1.75
N ASP A 190 10.74 8.22 2.98
CA ASP A 190 9.48 8.96 3.22
C ASP A 190 9.37 10.20 2.32
N VAL A 191 10.50 10.88 2.08
CA VAL A 191 10.62 12.04 1.18
C VAL A 191 10.12 11.74 -0.23
N PHE A 192 10.41 10.54 -0.77
CA PHE A 192 9.92 10.15 -2.10
C PHE A 192 8.39 10.15 -2.16
N TYR A 193 7.72 9.51 -1.19
CA TYR A 193 6.27 9.42 -1.16
C TYR A 193 5.61 10.75 -0.83
N GLU A 194 6.21 11.56 0.05
CA GLU A 194 5.75 12.94 0.31
C GLU A 194 5.79 13.80 -0.96
N ILE A 195 6.85 13.69 -1.77
CA ILE A 195 6.93 14.40 -3.05
C ILE A 195 5.92 13.83 -4.04
N ALA A 196 5.76 12.51 -4.11
CA ALA A 196 4.77 11.87 -4.98
C ALA A 196 3.34 12.30 -4.64
N ASP A 197 3.02 12.42 -3.34
CA ASP A 197 1.75 12.95 -2.85
C ASP A 197 1.52 14.40 -3.29
N GLU A 198 2.55 15.25 -3.17
CA GLU A 198 2.49 16.67 -3.53
C GLU A 198 2.36 16.87 -5.05
N LEU A 199 3.02 16.04 -5.85
CA LEU A 199 3.03 16.15 -7.31
C LEU A 199 1.89 15.37 -7.99
N GLY A 200 1.13 14.58 -7.24
CA GLY A 200 0.06 13.77 -7.82
C GLY A 200 0.56 12.54 -8.57
N ILE A 201 1.76 12.04 -8.28
CA ILE A 201 2.30 10.83 -8.91
C ILE A 201 1.79 9.62 -8.13
N LEU A 202 0.97 8.78 -8.78
CA LEU A 202 0.59 7.50 -8.20
C LEU A 202 1.79 6.57 -8.11
N VAL A 203 1.81 5.72 -7.10
CA VAL A 203 2.87 4.73 -6.88
C VAL A 203 2.27 3.34 -6.90
N TRP A 204 2.61 2.56 -7.92
CA TRP A 204 2.48 1.11 -7.86
C TRP A 204 3.65 0.60 -7.03
N GLU A 205 3.37 0.11 -5.83
CA GLU A 205 4.41 -0.31 -4.88
C GLU A 205 4.57 -1.82 -4.93
N ASP A 206 5.67 -2.29 -5.52
CA ASP A 206 6.08 -3.68 -5.32
C ASP A 206 6.62 -3.85 -3.89
N LEU A 207 6.41 -5.03 -3.31
CA LEU A 207 7.20 -5.51 -2.17
C LEU A 207 8.54 -6.03 -2.69
N MET A 208 9.58 -6.01 -1.85
CA MET A 208 10.98 -6.16 -2.29
C MET A 208 11.40 -7.60 -2.60
N PHE A 209 10.64 -8.25 -3.48
CA PHE A 209 10.89 -9.56 -4.05
C PHE A 209 10.92 -9.45 -5.59
N ALA A 210 11.99 -9.92 -6.23
CA ALA A 210 12.11 -9.85 -7.68
C ALA A 210 12.95 -10.98 -8.26
N CYS A 211 12.49 -11.53 -9.38
CA CYS A 211 13.22 -12.47 -10.23
C CYS A 211 13.99 -13.54 -9.44
N SER A 212 13.32 -14.25 -8.53
CA SER A 212 13.95 -15.30 -7.72
C SER A 212 12.92 -16.25 -7.10
N MET A 213 13.38 -17.45 -6.74
CA MET A 213 12.63 -18.40 -5.92
C MET A 213 13.08 -18.24 -4.46
N TYR A 214 12.23 -17.60 -3.65
CA TYR A 214 12.55 -17.30 -2.26
C TYR A 214 12.25 -18.48 -1.32
N PRO A 215 13.01 -18.64 -0.23
CA PRO A 215 12.76 -19.68 0.76
C PRO A 215 11.47 -19.42 1.55
N VAL A 216 10.93 -20.45 2.19
CA VAL A 216 9.71 -20.36 3.04
C VAL A 216 9.86 -21.01 4.41
N ASN A 217 11.09 -21.20 4.88
CA ASN A 217 11.31 -21.66 6.24
C ASN A 217 10.80 -20.62 7.25
N HIS A 218 10.47 -21.07 8.47
CA HIS A 218 9.85 -20.23 9.50
C HIS A 218 10.64 -18.95 9.81
N ASP A 219 11.97 -19.05 9.95
CA ASP A 219 12.81 -17.90 10.26
C ASP A 219 12.73 -16.84 9.15
N PHE A 220 12.77 -17.27 7.89
CA PHE A 220 12.61 -16.37 6.75
C PHE A 220 11.22 -15.72 6.73
N LEU A 221 10.15 -16.50 6.85
CA LEU A 221 8.79 -15.97 6.86
C LEU A 221 8.56 -14.98 8.00
N ASP A 222 9.17 -15.20 9.16
CA ASP A 222 9.07 -14.28 10.29
C ASP A 222 9.83 -12.97 10.05
N THR A 223 10.95 -12.99 9.31
CA THR A 223 11.59 -11.75 8.84
C THR A 223 10.72 -11.01 7.81
N VAL A 224 10.11 -11.73 6.87
CA VAL A 224 9.20 -11.16 5.87
C VAL A 224 8.00 -10.50 6.52
N LYS A 225 7.34 -11.18 7.48
CA LYS A 225 6.20 -10.59 8.22
C LYS A 225 6.58 -9.27 8.89
N LYS A 226 7.74 -9.21 9.54
CA LYS A 226 8.23 -7.98 10.19
C LYS A 226 8.48 -6.87 9.17
N GLU A 227 9.08 -7.20 8.04
CA GLU A 227 9.30 -6.25 6.94
C GLU A 227 7.98 -5.70 6.40
N ILE A 228 7.05 -6.57 5.99
CA ILE A 228 5.76 -6.18 5.41
C ILE A 228 4.93 -5.36 6.40
N VAL A 229 4.85 -5.78 7.68
CA VAL A 229 4.16 -5.00 8.72
C VAL A 229 4.74 -3.60 8.82
N THR A 230 6.07 -3.49 8.86
CA THR A 230 6.74 -2.20 9.02
C THR A 230 6.48 -1.29 7.83
N GLN A 231 6.67 -1.81 6.61
CA GLN A 231 6.59 -0.99 5.40
C GLN A 231 5.16 -0.60 5.04
N VAL A 232 4.20 -1.53 5.12
CA VAL A 232 2.80 -1.21 4.85
C VAL A 232 2.28 -0.21 5.89
N ARG A 233 2.58 -0.39 7.19
CA ARG A 233 2.17 0.57 8.22
C ARG A 233 2.77 1.96 7.98
N ARG A 234 4.05 2.04 7.61
CA ARG A 234 4.76 3.28 7.28
C ARG A 234 4.11 4.00 6.11
N LEU A 235 3.74 3.28 5.05
CA LEU A 235 3.46 3.89 3.74
C LEU A 235 1.97 4.04 3.38
N GLN A 236 1.08 3.24 3.95
CA GLN A 236 -0.34 3.19 3.57
C GLN A 236 -1.12 4.53 3.68
N HIS A 237 -0.60 5.47 4.48
CA HIS A 237 -1.21 6.78 4.69
C HIS A 237 -1.01 7.73 3.50
N HIS A 238 -0.03 7.46 2.64
CA HIS A 238 0.25 8.27 1.45
C HIS A 238 -0.85 8.10 0.39
N PRO A 239 -1.56 9.17 -0.02
CA PRO A 239 -2.55 9.09 -1.09
C PRO A 239 -1.97 8.64 -2.44
N SER A 240 -0.67 8.84 -2.68
CA SER A 240 0.03 8.42 -3.89
C SER A 240 0.07 6.91 -4.08
N ILE A 241 0.20 6.10 -3.03
CA ILE A 241 0.21 4.63 -3.14
C ILE A 241 -1.07 4.20 -3.84
N LEU A 242 -0.97 3.50 -4.97
CA LEU A 242 -2.11 3.07 -5.78
C LEU A 242 -2.56 1.66 -5.40
N LEU A 243 -1.59 0.75 -5.34
CA LEU A 243 -1.78 -0.67 -5.08
C LEU A 243 -0.49 -1.27 -4.53
N TRP A 244 -0.62 -2.45 -3.93
CA TRP A 244 0.48 -3.26 -3.45
C TRP A 244 0.68 -4.46 -4.38
N ALA A 245 1.88 -4.69 -4.89
CA ALA A 245 2.22 -5.87 -5.68
C ALA A 245 3.25 -6.72 -4.93
N SER A 246 3.04 -8.02 -4.79
CA SER A 246 3.88 -8.80 -3.87
C SER A 246 5.29 -9.12 -4.39
N ASN A 247 5.50 -9.08 -5.70
CA ASN A 247 6.79 -9.34 -6.32
C ASN A 247 6.83 -8.91 -7.80
N ASN A 248 8.05 -8.76 -8.32
CA ASN A 248 8.35 -8.69 -9.74
C ASN A 248 8.70 -10.07 -10.32
N GLU A 249 7.93 -10.49 -11.33
CA GLU A 249 8.17 -11.61 -12.24
C GLU A 249 8.30 -13.00 -11.62
N ASN A 250 8.06 -13.20 -10.32
CA ASN A 250 8.30 -14.53 -9.72
C ASN A 250 7.29 -15.59 -10.20
N GLU A 251 6.04 -15.21 -10.51
CA GLU A 251 5.06 -16.12 -11.12
C GLU A 251 5.57 -16.60 -12.50
N LYS A 252 6.02 -15.63 -13.31
CA LYS A 252 6.57 -15.86 -14.64
C LYS A 252 7.86 -16.68 -14.60
N ALA A 253 8.78 -16.35 -13.71
CA ALA A 253 10.07 -17.03 -13.57
C ALA A 253 9.90 -18.51 -13.20
N LEU A 254 8.94 -18.81 -12.32
CA LEU A 254 8.57 -20.17 -11.97
C LEU A 254 7.92 -20.89 -13.17
N ARG A 255 6.96 -20.25 -13.85
CA ARG A 255 6.25 -20.85 -14.98
C ARG A 255 7.18 -21.14 -16.17
N ASP A 256 8.02 -20.19 -16.52
CA ASP A 256 8.93 -20.26 -17.66
C ASP A 256 10.26 -20.97 -17.31
N ASN A 257 10.36 -21.51 -16.10
CA ASN A 257 11.48 -22.36 -15.67
C ASN A 257 12.85 -21.65 -15.75
N TRP A 258 12.92 -20.36 -15.37
CA TRP A 258 14.16 -19.56 -15.46
C TRP A 258 15.33 -20.16 -14.67
N TYR A 259 15.02 -20.85 -13.57
CA TYR A 259 16.01 -21.45 -12.66
C TYR A 259 16.06 -22.99 -12.72
N GLY A 260 15.48 -23.61 -13.75
CA GLY A 260 15.51 -25.08 -13.90
C GLY A 260 14.68 -25.84 -12.85
N THR A 261 13.62 -25.22 -12.31
CA THR A 261 12.72 -25.76 -11.28
C THR A 261 11.72 -26.81 -11.78
N ALA A 262 11.63 -27.08 -13.09
CA ALA A 262 10.60 -27.94 -13.70
C ALA A 262 10.49 -29.34 -13.07
N LEU A 263 11.62 -29.97 -12.70
CA LEU A 263 11.62 -31.30 -12.06
C LEU A 263 11.02 -31.30 -10.64
N HIS A 264 10.98 -30.14 -9.99
CA HIS A 264 10.44 -29.93 -8.66
C HIS A 264 9.35 -28.85 -8.68
N PHE A 265 8.63 -28.68 -9.79
CA PHE A 265 7.70 -27.57 -10.00
C PHE A 265 6.68 -27.43 -8.87
N ASN A 266 6.13 -28.55 -8.39
CA ASN A 266 5.13 -28.53 -7.31
C ASN A 266 5.70 -27.98 -5.99
N LEU A 267 6.95 -28.29 -5.66
CA LEU A 267 7.62 -27.75 -4.47
C LEU A 267 7.73 -26.22 -4.58
N TYR A 268 8.30 -25.71 -5.67
CA TYR A 268 8.47 -24.27 -5.86
C TYR A 268 7.13 -23.53 -6.00
N LYS A 269 6.10 -24.21 -6.52
CA LYS A 269 4.71 -23.71 -6.53
C LYS A 269 4.15 -23.58 -5.12
N GLU A 270 4.34 -24.59 -4.27
CA GLU A 270 3.91 -24.56 -2.87
C GLU A 270 4.65 -23.46 -2.09
N ASP A 271 5.95 -23.31 -2.31
CA ASP A 271 6.75 -22.24 -1.71
C ASP A 271 6.27 -20.85 -2.18
N TYR A 272 6.03 -20.67 -3.48
CA TYR A 272 5.48 -19.42 -4.02
C TYR A 272 4.14 -19.05 -3.36
N ILE A 273 3.21 -20.01 -3.25
CA ILE A 273 1.90 -19.79 -2.63
C ILE A 273 2.07 -19.48 -1.14
N THR A 274 2.89 -20.24 -0.43
CA THR A 274 3.15 -20.05 1.01
C THR A 274 3.63 -18.63 1.31
N LEU A 275 4.57 -18.12 0.51
CA LEU A 275 5.13 -16.79 0.70
C LEU A 275 4.13 -15.69 0.30
N TYR A 276 3.72 -15.66 -0.97
CA TYR A 276 3.01 -14.50 -1.53
C TYR A 276 1.52 -14.50 -1.21
N VAL A 277 0.91 -15.68 -1.14
CA VAL A 277 -0.55 -15.83 -0.98
C VAL A 277 -0.92 -16.07 0.48
N ASP A 278 -0.26 -17.01 1.15
CA ASP A 278 -0.67 -17.41 2.50
C ASP A 278 -0.04 -16.54 3.59
N THR A 279 1.11 -15.91 3.31
CA THR A 279 1.79 -15.04 4.27
C THR A 279 1.60 -13.56 3.95
N ILE A 280 2.02 -13.10 2.77
CA ILE A 280 2.08 -11.67 2.46
C ILE A 280 0.68 -11.08 2.20
N ARG A 281 -0.11 -11.68 1.30
CA ARG A 281 -1.43 -11.15 0.93
C ARG A 281 -2.36 -10.89 2.12
N PRO A 282 -2.63 -11.84 3.04
CA PRO A 282 -3.52 -11.59 4.16
C PRO A 282 -2.98 -10.50 5.08
N LEU A 283 -1.66 -10.44 5.27
CA LEU A 283 -1.01 -9.43 6.11
C LEU A 283 -1.18 -8.01 5.53
N VAL A 284 -0.97 -7.84 4.22
CA VAL A 284 -1.19 -6.55 3.56
C VAL A 284 -2.66 -6.16 3.63
N LEU A 285 -3.59 -7.09 3.35
CA LEU A 285 -5.03 -6.81 3.37
C LEU A 285 -5.59 -6.55 4.78
N GLU A 286 -4.96 -7.08 5.82
CA GLU A 286 -5.30 -6.75 7.22
C GLU A 286 -4.89 -5.32 7.58
N LEU A 287 -3.73 -4.88 7.07
CA LEU A 287 -3.16 -3.57 7.36
C LEU A 287 -3.80 -2.46 6.50
N ASP A 288 -3.88 -2.67 5.19
CA ASP A 288 -4.43 -1.73 4.20
C ASP A 288 -5.44 -2.43 3.28
N ASP A 289 -6.69 -2.45 3.71
CA ASP A 289 -7.81 -2.96 2.91
C ASP A 289 -8.36 -1.93 1.91
N SER A 290 -7.86 -0.68 1.93
CA SER A 290 -8.37 0.42 1.13
C SER A 290 -7.91 0.38 -0.34
N ARG A 291 -6.90 -0.44 -0.64
CA ARG A 291 -6.27 -0.55 -1.97
C ARG A 291 -6.26 -1.98 -2.48
N SER A 292 -6.02 -2.15 -3.78
CA SER A 292 -5.90 -3.48 -4.38
C SER A 292 -4.54 -4.11 -4.06
N PHE A 293 -4.54 -5.43 -3.93
CA PHE A 293 -3.33 -6.24 -3.82
C PHE A 293 -3.19 -7.11 -5.07
N VAL A 294 -2.01 -7.14 -5.66
CA VAL A 294 -1.65 -7.93 -6.84
C VAL A 294 -0.58 -8.94 -6.44
N VAL A 295 -0.79 -10.21 -6.77
CA VAL A 295 0.13 -11.27 -6.31
C VAL A 295 1.45 -11.23 -7.08
N SER A 296 1.48 -10.89 -8.36
CA SER A 296 2.74 -10.78 -9.14
C SER A 296 2.57 -9.78 -10.28
N SER A 297 3.69 -9.22 -10.72
CA SER A 297 3.75 -8.41 -11.94
C SER A 297 4.84 -8.96 -12.88
N PRO A 298 4.51 -9.47 -14.07
CA PRO A 298 3.15 -9.62 -14.59
C PRO A 298 2.39 -10.77 -13.90
N SER A 299 1.07 -10.63 -13.82
CA SER A 299 0.12 -11.70 -13.52
C SER A 299 -1.13 -11.55 -14.39
N ASN A 300 -1.98 -12.57 -14.40
CA ASN A 300 -3.34 -12.44 -14.97
C ASN A 300 -4.35 -11.85 -13.97
N GLY A 301 -3.87 -11.22 -12.90
CA GLY A 301 -4.69 -10.65 -11.83
C GLY A 301 -5.64 -11.67 -11.21
N ILE A 302 -6.91 -11.32 -11.04
CA ILE A 302 -7.93 -12.19 -10.43
C ILE A 302 -8.12 -13.51 -11.20
N LYS A 303 -7.73 -13.58 -12.47
CA LYS A 303 -7.75 -14.85 -13.22
C LYS A 303 -6.69 -15.82 -12.68
N SER A 304 -5.47 -15.35 -12.41
CA SER A 304 -4.45 -16.18 -11.75
C SER A 304 -4.95 -16.65 -10.38
N GLU A 305 -5.57 -15.77 -9.58
CA GLU A 305 -6.13 -16.14 -8.26
C GLU A 305 -7.16 -17.28 -8.38
N ASN A 306 -8.10 -17.18 -9.32
CA ASN A 306 -9.11 -18.22 -9.57
C ASN A 306 -8.51 -19.55 -10.08
N ASP A 307 -7.33 -19.52 -10.68
CA ASP A 307 -6.63 -20.69 -11.22
C ASP A 307 -5.61 -21.30 -10.22
N GLY A 308 -5.61 -20.85 -8.97
CA GLY A 308 -4.64 -21.30 -7.96
C GLY A 308 -3.28 -20.61 -8.06
N TYR A 309 -3.30 -19.32 -8.37
CA TYR A 309 -2.22 -18.32 -8.27
C TYR A 309 -1.01 -18.46 -9.20
N ILE A 310 -0.88 -19.54 -9.95
CA ILE A 310 0.20 -19.72 -10.92
C ILE A 310 -0.39 -20.07 -12.28
N SER A 311 -0.59 -19.06 -13.11
CA SER A 311 -1.13 -19.22 -14.44
C SER A 311 -0.18 -19.99 -15.36
N GLN A 312 -0.75 -20.66 -16.38
CA GLN A 312 0.05 -21.27 -17.46
C GLN A 312 0.74 -20.23 -18.34
N ASN A 313 0.19 -19.01 -18.39
CA ASN A 313 0.76 -17.86 -19.09
C ASN A 313 0.60 -16.58 -18.24
N PRO A 314 1.51 -16.30 -17.29
CA PRO A 314 1.42 -15.17 -16.35
C PRO A 314 1.50 -13.75 -16.96
N GLY A 315 1.53 -13.63 -18.29
CA GLY A 315 1.48 -12.34 -19.00
C GLY A 315 0.51 -12.41 -20.17
N ASP A 316 -0.65 -13.04 -19.96
CA ASP A 316 -1.65 -13.17 -21.01
C ASP A 316 -2.26 -11.81 -21.32
N ARG A 317 -2.21 -11.40 -22.60
CA ARG A 317 -2.76 -10.12 -23.07
C ARG A 317 -4.28 -10.00 -22.92
N LEU A 318 -4.99 -11.04 -22.49
CA LEU A 318 -6.42 -11.00 -22.18
C LEU A 318 -6.73 -10.67 -20.72
N TYR A 319 -5.74 -10.72 -19.83
CA TYR A 319 -5.93 -10.54 -18.38
C TYR A 319 -4.80 -9.69 -17.76
N GLY A 320 -5.04 -9.16 -16.56
CA GLY A 320 -3.98 -8.62 -15.73
C GLY A 320 -3.18 -7.45 -16.34
N ASP A 321 -1.95 -7.29 -15.85
CA ASP A 321 -1.01 -6.22 -16.19
C ASP A 321 -0.04 -6.59 -17.33
N GLY A 322 -0.15 -7.80 -17.89
CA GLY A 322 0.45 -8.17 -19.18
C GLY A 322 -0.27 -7.56 -20.39
N LYS A 323 -1.35 -6.80 -20.17
CA LYS A 323 -2.08 -6.05 -21.21
C LYS A 323 -1.29 -4.83 -21.68
N GLU A 324 -0.75 -4.93 -22.89
CA GLU A 324 -0.27 -3.80 -23.70
C GLU A 324 -1.42 -3.11 -24.45
#